data_AF-A0A7S0R900-F1
#
_entry.id   AF-A0A7S0R900-F1
#
_cell.length_a   1.000
_cell.length_b   1.000
_cell.length_c   1.000
_cell.angle_alpha   90.00
_cell.angle_beta   90.00
_cell.angle_gamma   90.00
#
_symmetry.space_group_name_H-M   'P 1'
#
loop_
_entity.id
_entity.type
_entity.pdbx_description
1 polymer ?
#
loop_
_entity_poly.entity_id
_entity_poly.type
_entity_poly.pdbx_seq_one_letter_code
_entity_poly.pdbx_strand_id
1 'polypeptide(L)'
;HVRAAALAALPGVPSIADGTGPAEDEELACLLLVGVHDEVEENSNAAQELWQAANAAVPTAYITTMVNAVTSTSGEVQGAAAAALASAAEVIPSSIGDALGRVISAYEDERDSARVGVGRAIKALAPHL
;
A
#
# COMPACT_ATOMS: atom_id res chain seq x y z
N HIS A 1 -0.30 -6.33 16.76
CA HIS A 1 -0.74 -7.69 17.18
C HIS A 1 -1.52 -8.44 16.11
N VAL A 2 -2.69 -7.98 15.64
CA VAL A 2 -3.45 -8.73 14.61
C VAL A 2 -2.74 -8.73 13.24
N ARG A 3 -2.20 -7.58 12.79
CA ARG A 3 -1.45 -7.50 11.50
C ARG A 3 -0.18 -8.35 11.52
N ALA A 4 0.68 -8.19 12.54
CA ALA A 4 1.86 -9.05 12.75
C ALA A 4 1.51 -10.55 12.71
N ALA A 5 0.45 -10.97 13.43
CA ALA A 5 0.02 -12.37 13.43
C ALA A 5 -0.49 -12.83 12.05
N ALA A 6 -1.21 -11.96 11.32
CA ALA A 6 -1.65 -12.26 9.96
C ALA A 6 -0.46 -12.40 9.01
N LEU A 7 0.50 -11.48 9.05
CA LEU A 7 1.73 -11.54 8.25
C LEU A 7 2.55 -12.81 8.59
N ALA A 8 2.69 -13.15 9.87
CA ALA A 8 3.37 -14.36 10.30
C ALA A 8 2.67 -15.66 9.87
N ALA A 9 1.36 -15.62 9.57
CA ALA A 9 0.61 -16.75 9.08
C ALA A 9 0.70 -16.92 7.54
N LEU A 10 1.03 -15.86 6.79
CA LEU A 10 1.09 -15.88 5.33
C LEU A 10 2.07 -16.92 4.75
N PRO A 11 3.25 -17.19 5.34
CA PRO A 11 4.11 -18.29 4.89
C PRO A 11 3.47 -19.67 4.94
N GLY A 12 2.39 -19.86 5.70
CA GLY A 12 1.62 -21.10 5.73
C GLY A 12 0.63 -21.26 4.57
N VAL A 13 0.42 -20.20 3.77
CA VAL A 13 -0.43 -20.25 2.58
C VAL A 13 0.40 -20.82 1.42
N PRO A 14 -0.02 -21.92 0.77
CA PRO A 14 0.81 -22.60 -0.24
C PRO A 14 1.30 -21.68 -1.38
N SER A 15 0.44 -20.84 -1.93
CA SER A 15 0.84 -19.90 -3.00
C SER A 15 1.86 -18.87 -2.53
N ILE A 16 1.83 -18.44 -1.26
CA ILE A 16 2.85 -17.55 -0.70
C ILE A 16 4.15 -18.31 -0.45
N ALA A 17 4.06 -19.52 0.10
CA ALA A 17 5.21 -20.38 0.37
C ALA A 17 5.97 -20.75 -0.91
N ASP A 18 5.25 -20.96 -2.01
CA ASP A 18 5.79 -21.24 -3.34
C ASP A 18 6.26 -19.96 -4.07
N GLY A 19 6.09 -18.79 -3.45
CA GLY A 19 6.49 -17.49 -3.99
C GLY A 19 5.63 -16.97 -5.15
N THR A 20 4.46 -17.54 -5.39
CA THR A 20 3.57 -17.18 -6.51
C THR A 20 2.45 -16.24 -6.13
N GLY A 21 2.03 -16.21 -4.86
CA GLY A 21 0.84 -15.48 -4.41
C GLY A 21 0.81 -14.01 -4.83
N PRO A 22 1.75 -13.17 -4.37
CA PRO A 22 1.79 -11.74 -4.71
C PRO A 22 2.13 -11.48 -6.20
N ALA A 23 2.74 -12.44 -6.89
CA ALA A 23 3.01 -12.31 -8.33
C ALA A 23 1.74 -12.52 -9.17
N GLU A 24 0.80 -13.33 -8.68
CA GLU A 24 -0.45 -13.67 -9.37
C GLU A 24 -1.67 -12.91 -8.84
N ASP A 25 -1.57 -12.30 -7.65
CA ASP A 25 -2.63 -11.54 -6.99
C ASP A 25 -2.19 -10.08 -6.74
N GLU A 26 -2.65 -9.19 -7.63
CA GLU A 26 -2.36 -7.75 -7.54
C GLU A 26 -2.90 -7.10 -6.26
N GLU A 27 -4.04 -7.57 -5.74
CA GLU A 27 -4.62 -7.01 -4.52
C GLU A 27 -3.76 -7.37 -3.31
N LEU A 28 -3.34 -8.64 -3.22
CA LEU A 28 -2.43 -9.10 -2.17
C LEU A 28 -1.08 -8.38 -2.25
N ALA A 29 -0.52 -8.20 -3.43
CA ALA A 29 0.70 -7.40 -3.60
C ALA A 29 0.49 -5.95 -3.13
N CYS A 30 -0.62 -5.30 -3.48
CA CYS A 30 -0.91 -3.96 -2.96
C CYS A 30 -0.96 -3.94 -1.42
N LEU A 31 -1.65 -4.89 -0.79
CA LEU A 31 -1.76 -4.96 0.66
C LEU A 31 -0.41 -5.23 1.34
N LEU A 32 0.44 -6.08 0.74
CA LEU A 32 1.80 -6.32 1.21
C LEU A 32 2.66 -5.06 1.09
N LEU A 33 2.55 -4.31 -0.02
CA LEU A 33 3.27 -3.06 -0.19
C LEU A 33 2.82 -2.00 0.84
N VAL A 34 1.54 -1.94 1.20
CA VAL A 34 1.09 -1.13 2.36
C VAL A 34 1.77 -1.63 3.64
N GLY A 35 1.82 -2.94 3.86
CA GLY A 35 2.49 -3.54 5.01
C GLY A 35 3.98 -3.19 5.12
N VAL A 36 4.70 -3.16 3.99
CA VAL A 36 6.12 -2.76 3.92
C VAL A 36 6.34 -1.35 4.46
N HIS A 37 5.34 -0.47 4.32
CA HIS A 37 5.39 0.91 4.81
C HIS A 37 4.61 1.11 6.13
N ASP A 38 4.28 0.04 6.87
CA ASP A 38 3.65 0.13 8.19
C ASP A 38 4.59 0.86 9.17
N GLU A 39 4.03 1.75 10.01
CA GLU A 39 4.78 2.52 11.01
C GLU A 39 5.32 1.63 12.14
N VAL A 40 4.73 0.43 12.33
CA VAL A 40 5.20 -0.57 13.29
C VAL A 40 6.25 -1.46 12.63
N GLU A 41 7.49 -1.34 13.11
CA GLU A 41 8.67 -2.05 12.58
C GLU A 41 8.49 -3.57 12.44
N GLU A 42 7.82 -4.22 13.40
CA GLU A 42 7.55 -5.66 13.33
C GLU A 42 6.67 -6.02 12.11
N ASN A 43 5.67 -5.19 11.80
CA ASN A 43 4.80 -5.42 10.64
C ASN A 43 5.56 -5.15 9.34
N SER A 44 6.32 -4.05 9.27
CA SER A 44 7.04 -3.69 8.05
C SER A 44 8.14 -4.69 7.72
N ASN A 45 8.88 -5.18 8.71
CA ASN A 45 9.88 -6.23 8.52
C ASN A 45 9.24 -7.53 8.00
N ALA A 46 8.16 -7.99 8.63
CA ALA A 46 7.48 -9.21 8.20
C ALA A 46 6.89 -9.08 6.78
N ALA A 47 6.30 -7.93 6.44
CA ALA A 47 5.80 -7.67 5.10
C ALA A 47 6.94 -7.57 4.06
N GLN A 48 8.09 -7.00 4.44
CA GLN A 48 9.27 -6.87 3.58
C GLN A 48 9.90 -8.24 3.29
N GLU A 49 9.97 -9.13 4.27
CA GLU A 49 10.43 -10.51 4.09
C GLU A 49 9.53 -11.26 3.11
N LEU A 50 8.21 -11.15 3.28
CA LEU A 50 7.23 -11.76 2.37
C LEU A 50 7.32 -11.19 0.95
N TRP A 51 7.44 -9.88 0.83
CA TRP A 51 7.62 -9.19 -0.45
C TRP A 51 8.83 -9.73 -1.22
N GLN A 52 9.96 -9.90 -0.52
CA GLN A 52 11.20 -10.43 -1.10
C GLN A 52 11.10 -11.92 -1.43
N ALA A 53 10.58 -12.73 -0.52
CA ALA A 53 10.43 -14.17 -0.71
C ALA A 53 9.52 -14.50 -1.91
N ALA A 54 8.48 -13.70 -2.11
CA ALA A 54 7.57 -13.81 -3.25
C ALA A 54 8.10 -13.19 -4.56
N ASN A 55 9.28 -12.57 -4.54
CA ASN A 55 9.78 -11.77 -5.66
C ASN A 55 8.70 -10.79 -6.19
N ALA A 56 7.98 -10.16 -5.27
CA ALA A 56 6.83 -9.33 -5.58
C ALA A 56 7.26 -8.05 -6.32
N ALA A 57 6.37 -7.57 -7.20
CA ALA A 57 6.56 -6.34 -7.96
C ALA A 57 5.39 -5.39 -7.70
N VAL A 58 5.61 -4.10 -7.93
CA VAL A 58 4.56 -3.08 -7.85
C VAL A 58 3.45 -3.43 -8.86
N PRO A 59 2.20 -3.65 -8.41
CA PRO A 59 1.10 -4.01 -9.30
C PRO A 59 0.75 -2.88 -10.25
N THR A 60 0.23 -3.19 -11.43
CA THR A 60 -0.14 -2.15 -12.41
C THR A 60 -1.39 -1.38 -11.99
N ALA A 61 -2.33 -2.05 -11.32
CA ALA A 61 -3.58 -1.45 -10.83
C ALA A 61 -3.48 -0.86 -9.41
N TYR A 62 -2.27 -0.61 -8.89
CA TYR A 62 -2.05 -0.25 -7.48
C TYR A 62 -2.78 1.01 -7.03
N ILE A 63 -2.98 1.99 -7.93
CA ILE A 63 -3.57 3.29 -7.59
C ILE A 63 -4.92 3.13 -6.90
N THR A 64 -5.80 2.27 -7.43
CA THR A 64 -7.15 2.11 -6.89
C THR A 64 -7.11 1.55 -5.47
N THR A 65 -6.33 0.48 -5.26
CA THR A 65 -6.21 -0.17 -3.95
C THR A 65 -5.58 0.76 -2.92
N MET A 66 -4.53 1.48 -3.30
CA MET A 66 -3.85 2.43 -2.42
C MET A 66 -4.74 3.62 -2.07
N VAL A 67 -5.47 4.18 -3.03
CA VAL A 67 -6.41 5.29 -2.77
C VAL A 67 -7.53 4.85 -1.82
N ASN A 68 -8.08 3.63 -2.01
CA ASN A 68 -9.05 3.08 -1.06
C ASN A 68 -8.46 2.98 0.35
N ALA A 69 -7.24 2.49 0.49
CA ALA A 69 -6.55 2.38 1.78
C ALA A 69 -6.22 3.76 2.40
N VAL A 70 -5.88 4.75 1.59
CA VAL A 70 -5.69 6.15 2.01
C VAL A 70 -6.98 6.75 2.59
N THR A 71 -8.16 6.30 2.15
CA THR A 71 -9.45 6.74 2.72
C THR A 71 -9.95 5.88 3.89
N SER A 72 -9.11 4.95 4.39
CA SER A 72 -9.41 4.13 5.59
C SER A 72 -9.73 5.00 6.80
N THR A 73 -10.45 4.45 7.79
CA THR A 73 -10.67 5.12 9.08
C THR A 73 -9.46 5.00 10.02
N SER A 74 -8.50 4.13 9.71
CA SER A 74 -7.30 3.91 10.52
C SER A 74 -6.15 4.80 10.04
N GLY A 75 -5.73 5.77 10.87
CA GLY A 75 -4.64 6.70 10.53
C GLY A 75 -3.30 6.01 10.21
N GLU A 76 -3.01 4.87 10.83
CA GLU A 76 -1.83 4.04 10.52
C GLU A 76 -1.89 3.52 9.08
N VAL A 77 -3.04 2.95 8.68
CA VAL A 77 -3.25 2.44 7.31
C VAL A 77 -3.17 3.59 6.31
N GLN A 78 -3.71 4.76 6.64
CA GLN A 78 -3.60 5.93 5.77
C GLN A 78 -2.15 6.36 5.54
N GLY A 79 -1.34 6.38 6.61
CA GLY A 79 0.08 6.73 6.53
C GLY A 79 0.85 5.74 5.68
N ALA A 80 0.70 4.45 5.98
CA ALA A 80 1.35 3.37 5.24
C ALA A 80 0.92 3.35 3.76
N ALA A 81 -0.37 3.52 3.48
CA ALA A 81 -0.89 3.55 2.11
C ALA A 81 -0.42 4.79 1.33
N ALA A 82 -0.33 5.95 1.97
CA ALA A 82 0.23 7.15 1.34
C ALA A 82 1.71 6.96 0.96
N ALA A 83 2.51 6.37 1.86
CA ALA A 83 3.91 6.05 1.58
C ALA A 83 4.06 4.98 0.49
N ALA A 84 3.26 3.92 0.54
CA ALA A 84 3.22 2.86 -0.47
C ALA A 84 2.81 3.40 -1.85
N LEU A 85 1.83 4.30 -1.92
CA LEU A 85 1.41 4.95 -3.16
C LEU A 85 2.55 5.77 -3.78
N ALA A 86 3.29 6.54 -2.98
CA ALA A 86 4.43 7.31 -3.44
C ALA A 86 5.58 6.41 -3.92
N SER A 87 5.95 5.39 -3.14
CA SER A 87 6.95 4.38 -3.49
C SER A 87 6.61 3.68 -4.82
N ALA A 88 5.36 3.26 -5.00
CA ALA A 88 4.90 2.67 -6.26
C ALA A 88 4.96 3.65 -7.44
N ALA A 89 4.66 4.93 -7.20
CA ALA A 89 4.75 5.98 -8.22
C ALA A 89 6.22 6.33 -8.59
N GLU A 90 7.17 6.17 -7.67
CA GLU A 90 8.60 6.26 -8.00
C GLU A 90 9.03 5.13 -8.95
N VAL A 91 8.51 3.91 -8.74
CA VAL A 91 8.79 2.76 -9.61
C VAL A 91 8.13 2.92 -10.98
N ILE A 92 6.96 3.55 -11.06
CA ILE A 92 6.21 3.77 -12.30
C ILE A 92 5.96 5.29 -12.50
N PRO A 93 6.96 6.11 -12.86
CA PRO A 93 6.82 7.58 -12.86
C PRO A 93 5.68 8.12 -13.74
N SER A 94 5.31 7.40 -14.81
CA SER A 94 4.20 7.78 -15.69
C SER A 94 2.84 7.77 -15.00
N SER A 95 2.68 7.10 -13.86
CA SER A 95 1.42 6.99 -13.13
C SER A 95 1.15 8.15 -12.17
N ILE A 96 2.14 9.02 -11.89
CA ILE A 96 2.05 10.06 -10.86
C ILE A 96 0.84 10.99 -11.08
N GLY A 97 0.60 11.41 -12.33
CA GLY A 97 -0.53 12.27 -12.67
C GLY A 97 -1.88 11.59 -12.37
N ASP A 98 -2.03 10.32 -12.74
CA ASP A 98 -3.23 9.53 -12.49
C ASP A 98 -3.43 9.29 -10.99
N ALA A 99 -2.36 8.97 -10.27
CA ALA A 99 -2.38 8.77 -8.82
C ALA A 99 -2.81 10.06 -8.11
N LEU A 100 -2.23 11.20 -8.45
CA LEU A 100 -2.60 12.50 -7.88
C LEU A 100 -4.06 12.86 -8.20
N GLY A 101 -4.50 12.67 -9.44
CA GLY A 101 -5.89 12.91 -9.85
C GLY A 101 -6.90 12.08 -9.05
N ARG A 102 -6.60 10.79 -8.82
CA ARG A 102 -7.44 9.89 -8.00
C ARG A 102 -7.44 10.27 -6.53
N VAL A 103 -6.28 10.61 -5.96
CA VAL A 103 -6.16 11.08 -4.58
C VAL A 103 -6.95 12.37 -4.35
N ILE A 104 -6.87 13.34 -5.28
CA ILE A 104 -7.63 14.58 -5.20
C ILE A 104 -9.14 14.31 -5.31
N SER A 105 -9.56 13.42 -6.22
CA SER A 105 -10.97 13.03 -6.35
C SER A 105 -11.51 12.42 -5.05
N ALA A 106 -10.69 11.65 -4.33
CA ALA A 106 -11.07 11.08 -3.03
C ALA A 106 -11.27 12.13 -1.92
N TYR A 107 -10.85 13.39 -2.11
CA TYR A 107 -11.12 14.48 -1.17
C TYR A 107 -12.61 14.85 -1.09
N GLU A 108 -13.39 14.53 -2.14
CA GLU A 108 -14.84 14.75 -2.18
C GLU A 108 -15.58 13.91 -1.12
N ASP A 109 -14.94 12.90 -0.55
CA ASP A 109 -15.47 12.17 0.60
C ASP A 109 -15.71 13.12 1.79
N GLU A 110 -16.93 13.08 2.34
CA GLU A 110 -17.36 13.97 3.43
C GLU A 110 -16.74 13.59 4.79
N ARG A 111 -16.15 12.40 4.91
CA ARG A 111 -15.53 11.94 6.15
C ARG A 111 -14.21 12.67 6.37
N ASP A 112 -14.09 13.37 7.49
CA ASP A 112 -12.85 14.06 7.87
C ASP A 112 -11.64 13.12 7.89
N SER A 113 -11.82 11.85 8.30
CA SER A 113 -10.75 10.85 8.25
C SER A 113 -10.24 10.64 6.84
N ALA A 114 -11.12 10.51 5.83
CA ALA A 114 -10.71 10.32 4.45
C ALA A 114 -9.90 11.52 3.93
N ARG A 115 -10.33 12.74 4.25
CA ARG A 115 -9.63 13.98 3.89
C ARG A 115 -8.23 14.09 4.51
N VAL A 116 -8.08 13.64 5.76
CA VAL A 116 -6.76 13.55 6.42
C VAL A 116 -5.85 12.60 5.65
N GLY A 117 -6.35 11.43 5.28
CA GLY A 117 -5.60 10.45 4.49
C GLY A 117 -5.19 11.02 3.13
N VAL A 118 -6.13 11.66 2.41
CA VAL A 118 -5.85 12.35 1.14
C VAL A 118 -4.73 13.38 1.30
N GLY A 119 -4.78 14.19 2.36
CA GLY A 119 -3.71 15.15 2.67
C GLY A 119 -2.34 14.48 2.86
N ARG A 120 -2.29 13.31 3.51
CA ARG A 120 -1.06 12.52 3.65
C ARG A 120 -0.56 12.02 2.29
N ALA A 121 -1.44 11.51 1.45
CA ALA A 121 -1.08 11.01 0.12
C ALA A 121 -0.58 12.12 -0.80
N ILE A 122 -1.22 13.30 -0.82
CA ILE A 122 -0.74 14.47 -1.57
C ILE A 122 0.66 14.86 -1.09
N LYS A 123 0.86 14.94 0.23
CA LYS A 123 2.17 15.26 0.80
C LYS A 123 3.24 14.23 0.40
N ALA A 124 2.89 12.94 0.38
CA ALA A 124 3.80 11.87 0.01
C ALA A 124 4.15 11.89 -1.50
N LEU A 125 3.20 12.24 -2.36
CA LEU A 125 3.41 12.34 -3.81
C LEU A 125 4.13 13.62 -4.24
N ALA A 126 4.04 14.70 -3.45
CA ALA A 126 4.57 16.02 -3.80
C ALA A 126 6.06 16.06 -4.23
N PRO A 127 6.99 15.27 -3.65
CA PRO A 127 8.39 15.23 -4.08
C PRO A 127 8.61 14.67 -5.49
N HIS A 128 7.58 14.05 -6.10
CA HIS A 128 7.67 13.39 -7.41
C HIS A 128 6.99 14.20 -8.53
N LEU A 129 6.50 15.40 -8.22
CA LEU A 129 5.91 16.35 -9.18
C LEU A 129 6.99 17.28 -9.77
#